data_AF-A0A432Q5E0-F1
#
_entry.id   AF-A0A432Q5E0-F1
#
_cell.length_a   1.000
_cell.length_b   1.000
_cell.length_c   1.000
_cell.angle_alpha   90.00
_cell.angle_beta   90.00
_cell.angle_gamma   90.00
#
_symmetry.space_group_name_H-M   'P 1'
#
loop_
_entity.id
_entity.type
_entity.pdbx_description
1 polymer ?
#
loop_
_entity_poly.entity_id
_entity_poly.type
_entity_poly.pdbx_seq_one_letter_code
_entity_poly.pdbx_strand_id
1 'polypeptide(L)'
;MSDQQENNFDTVFDDWSNLKPETIAALSGGGDLRIKITDLSGRLQVNALVLSKEEKKRRAKERKSPGHRRGKKPKKNPEKMQRQLWKRFLLSGKFSPDNDDAVAELLDTLADWLDENNSERDKGAEQGYYRGQNPPYDAANGPLMFVEELFLVKGWSRKLLLGDKEHAGIIGYLTTAGEDGKININTAPALLLQALSSDMTEDLAADLIEFRSDEKNKDRLKNPGWYRQVSGFPGNIIFAKELITTSSNAFRIQVTAFLDGLRRSGTGIILRRKTKEQVLLYWKVE
;
A
#
# COMPACT_ATOMS: atom_id res chain seq x y z
N MET A 1 -10.50 16.54 5.30
CA MET A 1 -10.45 16.04 6.70
C MET A 1 -9.83 17.14 7.56
N SER A 2 -10.39 17.38 8.75
CA SER A 2 -10.04 18.51 9.65
C SER A 2 -8.62 18.40 10.23
N ASP A 3 -8.17 17.16 10.44
CA ASP A 3 -6.84 16.74 10.91
C ASP A 3 -5.65 17.36 10.16
N GLN A 4 -5.81 17.68 8.87
CA GLN A 4 -4.76 18.28 8.02
C GLN A 4 -4.32 19.68 8.45
N GLN A 5 -5.10 20.34 9.30
CA GLN A 5 -4.73 21.61 9.91
C GLN A 5 -3.93 21.41 11.20
N GLU A 6 -4.03 20.24 11.83
CA GLU A 6 -3.45 19.97 13.14
C GLU A 6 -2.04 19.37 13.07
N ASN A 7 -1.73 18.52 12.07
CA ASN A 7 -0.41 17.92 11.94
C ASN A 7 -0.05 17.38 10.53
N ASN A 8 1.15 16.78 10.39
CA ASN A 8 1.68 16.19 9.15
C ASN A 8 1.84 14.65 9.20
N PHE A 9 1.19 13.95 10.13
CA PHE A 9 1.33 12.50 10.34
C PHE A 9 -0.05 11.91 10.68
N ASP A 10 -0.34 10.70 10.22
CA ASP A 10 -1.67 10.12 10.40
C ASP A 10 -1.57 8.86 11.27
N THR A 11 -2.51 8.71 12.19
CA THR A 11 -2.58 7.66 13.22
C THR A 11 -4.00 7.17 13.41
N VAL A 12 -4.16 6.07 14.15
CA VAL A 12 -5.49 5.54 14.52
C VAL A 12 -6.27 6.45 15.49
N PHE A 13 -5.64 7.50 16.03
CA PHE A 13 -6.24 8.46 16.97
C PHE A 13 -6.75 9.74 16.32
N ASP A 14 -6.65 9.87 15.00
CA ASP A 14 -7.15 11.05 14.31
C ASP A 14 -8.66 10.95 14.08
N ASP A 15 -9.32 12.10 13.91
CA ASP A 15 -10.78 12.18 13.79
C ASP A 15 -11.35 11.29 12.68
N TRP A 16 -10.60 11.09 11.59
CA TRP A 16 -11.03 10.23 10.48
C TRP A 16 -11.12 8.76 10.90
N SER A 17 -10.31 8.32 11.85
CA SER A 17 -10.26 6.94 12.35
C SER A 17 -11.37 6.68 13.38
N ASN A 18 -11.82 7.73 14.09
CA ASN A 18 -12.88 7.65 15.09
C ASN A 18 -13.95 8.75 14.89
N LEU A 19 -14.75 8.59 13.83
CA LEU A 19 -15.81 9.55 13.51
C LEU A 19 -16.86 9.61 14.62
N LYS A 20 -17.03 10.81 15.20
CA LYS A 20 -18.03 11.04 16.25
C LYS A 20 -19.46 10.83 15.72
N PRO A 21 -20.36 10.20 16.49
CA PRO A 21 -21.75 9.99 16.08
C PRO A 21 -22.48 11.28 15.65
N GLU A 22 -22.20 12.40 16.32
CA GLU A 22 -22.78 13.71 15.99
C GLU A 22 -22.44 14.17 14.57
N THR A 23 -21.19 13.98 14.14
CA THR A 23 -20.73 14.30 12.78
C THR A 23 -21.47 13.45 11.75
N ILE A 24 -21.70 12.17 12.07
CA ILE A 24 -22.40 11.23 11.21
C ILE A 24 -23.90 11.57 11.11
N ALA A 25 -24.53 11.91 12.24
CA ALA A 25 -25.95 12.28 12.30
C ALA A 25 -26.23 13.57 11.52
N ALA A 26 -25.33 14.54 11.54
CA ALA A 26 -25.46 15.77 10.74
C ALA A 26 -25.48 15.49 9.22
N LEU A 27 -24.86 14.40 8.77
CA LEU A 27 -24.78 14.00 7.36
C LEU A 27 -25.94 13.10 6.91
N SER A 28 -26.67 12.49 7.84
CA SER A 28 -27.61 11.42 7.53
C SER A 28 -28.98 11.90 7.04
N GLY A 29 -29.28 13.20 7.17
CA GLY A 29 -30.52 13.79 6.66
C GLY A 29 -31.80 13.16 7.23
N GLY A 30 -31.74 12.55 8.42
CA GLY A 30 -32.85 11.84 9.06
C GLY A 30 -32.77 10.32 9.02
N GLY A 31 -31.82 9.73 8.29
CA GLY A 31 -31.53 8.29 8.31
C GLY A 31 -30.45 7.87 9.30
N ASP A 32 -30.10 6.58 9.32
CA ASP A 32 -28.87 6.08 9.96
C ASP A 32 -27.76 5.97 8.90
N LEU A 33 -26.55 6.35 9.27
CA LEU A 33 -25.39 6.36 8.39
C LEU A 33 -24.22 5.68 9.10
N ARG A 34 -23.57 4.73 8.43
CA ARG A 34 -22.34 4.10 8.91
C ARG A 34 -21.21 4.44 7.98
N ILE A 35 -20.20 5.11 8.50
CA ILE A 35 -19.00 5.49 7.73
C ILE A 35 -17.80 4.79 8.35
N LYS A 36 -17.02 4.11 7.51
CA LYS A 36 -15.71 3.56 7.87
C LYS A 36 -14.66 4.18 6.96
N ILE A 37 -13.65 4.79 7.55
CA ILE A 37 -12.48 5.29 6.83
C ILE A 37 -11.30 4.37 7.14
N THR A 38 -10.56 3.99 6.12
CA THR A 38 -9.36 3.15 6.25
C THR A 38 -8.21 3.83 5.54
N ASP A 39 -7.11 4.03 6.27
CA ASP A 39 -5.86 4.50 5.67
C ASP A 39 -5.26 3.44 4.76
N LEU A 40 -5.16 3.77 3.47
CA LEU A 40 -4.54 2.93 2.45
C LEU A 40 -3.03 3.13 2.37
N SER A 41 -2.47 4.19 2.94
CA SER A 41 -1.02 4.40 2.98
C SER A 41 -0.31 3.40 3.88
N GLY A 42 -1.01 2.73 4.80
CA GLY A 42 -0.49 1.57 5.53
C GLY A 42 -0.47 0.26 4.72
N ARG A 43 -0.95 0.27 3.46
CA ARG A 43 -1.02 -0.90 2.56
C ARG A 43 0.14 -0.91 1.57
N LEU A 44 0.36 -2.06 0.93
CA LEU A 44 1.39 -2.24 -0.09
C LEU A 44 0.92 -1.61 -1.41
N GLN A 45 1.65 -0.59 -1.88
CA GLN A 45 1.31 0.15 -3.09
C GLN A 45 1.77 -0.64 -4.33
N VAL A 46 0.83 -1.23 -5.05
CA VAL A 46 1.13 -2.14 -6.19
C VAL A 46 1.89 -1.42 -7.29
N ASN A 47 1.44 -0.22 -7.64
CA ASN A 47 2.04 0.60 -8.69
C ASN A 47 3.48 1.07 -8.37
N ALA A 48 3.93 0.94 -7.12
CA ALA A 48 5.28 1.32 -6.73
C ALA A 48 6.32 0.20 -6.94
N LEU A 49 5.92 -0.98 -7.43
CA LEU A 49 6.86 -2.06 -7.76
C LEU A 49 7.89 -1.63 -8.82
N VAL A 50 7.45 -0.80 -9.77
CA VAL A 50 8.27 -0.16 -10.80
C VAL A 50 8.28 1.35 -10.64
N LEU A 51 9.31 2.03 -11.14
CA LEU A 51 9.36 3.50 -11.11
C LEU A 51 8.34 4.09 -12.11
N SER A 52 7.58 5.09 -11.67
CA SER A 52 6.73 5.88 -12.55
C SER A 52 7.53 6.64 -13.61
N LYS A 53 6.86 7.05 -14.70
CA LYS A 53 7.41 7.93 -15.75
C LYS A 53 8.10 9.16 -15.15
N GLU A 54 7.42 9.83 -14.24
CA GLU A 54 7.84 11.07 -13.60
C GLU A 54 9.10 10.84 -12.79
N GLU A 55 9.14 9.74 -12.04
CA GLU A 55 10.28 9.37 -11.21
C GLU A 55 11.50 8.95 -12.05
N LYS A 56 11.28 8.18 -13.13
CA LYS A 56 12.32 7.86 -14.13
C LYS A 56 12.91 9.14 -14.74
N LYS A 57 12.07 10.08 -15.19
CA LYS A 57 12.48 11.38 -15.75
C LYS A 57 13.26 12.22 -14.73
N ARG A 58 12.78 12.31 -13.49
CA ARG A 58 13.45 13.05 -12.41
C ARG A 58 14.84 12.49 -12.13
N ARG A 59 14.98 11.17 -12.00
CA ARG A 59 16.26 10.50 -11.78
C ARG A 59 17.23 10.66 -12.95
N ALA A 60 16.73 10.64 -14.18
CA ALA A 60 17.53 10.90 -15.36
C ALA A 60 18.09 12.34 -15.37
N LYS A 61 17.29 13.33 -14.97
CA LYS A 61 17.74 14.73 -14.81
C LYS A 61 18.81 14.86 -13.72
N GLU A 62 18.60 14.28 -12.56
CA GLU A 62 19.56 14.32 -11.44
C GLU A 62 20.92 13.70 -11.78
N ARG A 63 20.93 12.65 -12.61
CA ARG A 63 22.17 12.02 -13.10
C ARG A 63 22.97 12.92 -14.05
N LYS A 64 22.29 13.83 -14.76
CA LYS A 64 22.88 14.77 -15.73
C LYS A 64 23.33 16.09 -15.09
N SER A 65 22.96 16.37 -13.84
CA SER A 65 23.32 17.62 -13.15
C SER A 65 24.82 17.71 -12.82
N PRO A 66 25.48 18.86 -13.08
CA PRO A 66 26.87 19.10 -12.68
C PRO A 66 27.00 19.02 -11.16
N GLY A 67 27.87 18.14 -10.65
CA GLY A 67 28.05 17.90 -9.21
C GLY A 67 27.73 16.46 -8.75
N HIS A 68 27.23 15.59 -9.65
CA HIS A 68 26.94 14.18 -9.32
C HIS A 68 28.17 13.25 -9.30
N ARG A 69 29.38 13.78 -9.54
CA ARG A 69 30.60 12.98 -9.71
C ARG A 69 31.67 13.32 -8.65
N ARG A 70 31.57 12.68 -7.48
CA ARG A 70 32.69 12.09 -6.69
C ARG A 70 32.20 11.68 -5.29
N GLY A 71 32.38 10.40 -4.92
CA GLY A 71 32.35 9.92 -3.53
C GLY A 71 31.00 9.60 -2.87
N LYS A 72 29.84 9.74 -3.53
CA LYS A 72 28.55 9.38 -2.90
C LYS A 72 28.32 7.86 -2.93
N LYS A 73 27.93 7.29 -1.78
CA LYS A 73 27.44 5.90 -1.68
C LYS A 73 26.44 5.60 -2.80
N PRO A 74 26.43 4.38 -3.38
CA PRO A 74 25.49 4.02 -4.44
C PRO A 74 24.06 4.32 -3.98
N LYS A 75 23.31 5.06 -4.80
CA LYS A 75 21.92 5.41 -4.53
C LYS A 75 21.12 4.11 -4.48
N LYS A 76 20.44 3.84 -3.36
CA LYS A 76 19.60 2.64 -3.21
C LYS A 76 18.60 2.57 -4.37
N ASN A 77 18.44 1.38 -4.95
CA ASN A 77 17.48 1.13 -6.03
C ASN A 77 16.08 0.89 -5.41
N PRO A 78 15.10 1.80 -5.58
CA PRO A 78 13.78 1.66 -4.98
C PRO A 78 13.05 0.40 -5.45
N GLU A 79 13.10 0.07 -6.75
CA GLU A 79 12.46 -1.14 -7.28
C GLU A 79 13.04 -2.39 -6.61
N LYS A 80 14.37 -2.45 -6.42
CA LYS A 80 15.00 -3.55 -5.68
C LYS A 80 14.48 -3.63 -4.25
N MET A 81 14.30 -2.50 -3.57
CA MET A 81 13.78 -2.47 -2.20
C MET A 81 12.31 -2.91 -2.14
N GLN A 82 11.50 -2.48 -3.11
CA GLN A 82 10.10 -2.89 -3.25
C GLN A 82 10.00 -4.39 -3.53
N ARG A 83 10.78 -4.93 -4.47
CA ARG A 83 10.81 -6.38 -4.74
C ARG A 83 11.18 -7.19 -3.50
N GLN A 84 12.10 -6.71 -2.68
CA GLN A 84 12.48 -7.38 -1.43
C GLN A 84 11.38 -7.30 -0.36
N LEU A 85 10.67 -6.17 -0.26
CA LEU A 85 9.50 -6.01 0.60
C LEU A 85 8.38 -6.96 0.18
N TRP A 86 8.02 -6.97 -1.10
CA TRP A 86 7.05 -7.89 -1.69
C TRP A 86 7.42 -9.35 -1.47
N LYS A 87 8.69 -9.71 -1.69
CA LYS A 87 9.18 -11.07 -1.47
C LYS A 87 8.97 -11.53 -0.03
N ARG A 88 9.37 -10.71 0.96
CA ARG A 88 9.14 -11.04 2.38
C ARG A 88 7.66 -11.14 2.73
N PHE A 89 6.83 -10.27 2.15
CA PHE A 89 5.38 -10.31 2.36
C PHE A 89 4.76 -11.60 1.80
N LEU A 90 5.04 -11.92 0.54
CA LEU A 90 4.50 -13.11 -0.13
C LEU A 90 5.00 -14.42 0.50
N LEU A 91 6.24 -14.45 1.00
CA LEU A 91 6.84 -15.59 1.70
C LEU A 91 6.64 -15.57 3.23
N SER A 92 5.62 -14.85 3.72
CA SER A 92 5.30 -14.83 5.16
C SER A 92 4.77 -16.17 5.70
N GLY A 93 4.55 -17.16 4.82
CA GLY A 93 3.92 -18.45 5.16
C GLY A 93 2.39 -18.36 5.34
N LYS A 94 1.79 -17.18 5.15
CA LYS A 94 0.33 -16.98 5.25
C LYS A 94 -0.38 -17.04 3.90
N PHE A 95 0.36 -17.00 2.79
CA PHE A 95 -0.16 -16.93 1.44
C PHE A 95 0.27 -18.14 0.62
N SER A 96 -0.35 -18.35 -0.54
CA SER A 96 -0.11 -19.53 -1.38
C SER A 96 1.29 -19.69 -1.99
N PRO A 97 2.08 -18.65 -2.29
CA PRO A 97 3.43 -18.82 -2.82
C PRO A 97 4.36 -19.34 -1.72
N ASP A 98 5.02 -20.46 -1.98
CA ASP A 98 5.80 -21.21 -0.99
C ASP A 98 7.32 -21.16 -1.23
N ASN A 99 7.75 -20.61 -2.37
CA ASN A 99 9.15 -20.58 -2.74
C ASN A 99 9.55 -19.32 -3.53
N ASP A 100 10.86 -19.07 -3.56
CA ASP A 100 11.46 -17.92 -4.22
C ASP A 100 11.17 -17.85 -5.72
N ASP A 101 11.02 -19.01 -6.37
CA ASP A 101 10.85 -19.15 -7.81
C ASP A 101 9.47 -18.64 -8.26
N ALA A 102 8.42 -19.08 -7.57
CA ALA A 102 7.04 -18.64 -7.76
C ALA A 102 6.87 -17.16 -7.46
N VAL A 103 7.53 -16.66 -6.41
CA VAL A 103 7.49 -15.23 -6.07
C VAL A 103 8.23 -14.39 -7.12
N ALA A 104 9.35 -14.88 -7.66
CA ALA A 104 10.05 -14.18 -8.74
C ALA A 104 9.15 -14.04 -9.98
N GLU A 105 8.43 -15.10 -10.38
CA GLU A 105 7.46 -15.06 -11.47
C GLU A 105 6.35 -14.03 -11.22
N LEU A 106 5.73 -14.03 -10.04
CA LEU A 106 4.68 -13.05 -9.70
C LEU A 106 5.17 -11.60 -9.77
N LEU A 107 6.41 -11.34 -9.36
CA LEU A 107 6.97 -10.00 -9.37
C LEU A 107 7.49 -9.58 -10.74
N ASP A 108 7.96 -10.50 -11.58
CA ASP A 108 8.36 -10.20 -12.95
C ASP A 108 7.13 -9.93 -13.82
N THR A 109 6.10 -10.79 -13.76
CA THR A 109 4.83 -10.62 -14.48
C THR A 109 4.10 -9.34 -14.09
N LEU A 110 4.06 -8.98 -12.80
CA LEU A 110 3.49 -7.72 -12.37
C LEU A 110 4.32 -6.52 -12.82
N ALA A 111 5.65 -6.65 -12.86
CA ALA A 111 6.51 -5.55 -13.32
C ALA A 111 6.38 -5.31 -14.84
N ASP A 112 6.24 -6.35 -15.65
CA ASP A 112 5.96 -6.26 -17.09
C ASP A 112 4.57 -5.64 -17.32
N TRP A 113 3.54 -6.07 -16.57
CA TRP A 113 2.20 -5.48 -16.65
C TRP A 113 2.19 -3.96 -16.37
N LEU A 114 3.00 -3.53 -15.39
CA LEU A 114 3.02 -2.16 -14.89
C LEU A 114 3.86 -1.19 -15.71
N ASP A 115 4.92 -1.70 -16.36
CA ASP A 115 5.85 -0.85 -17.07
C ASP A 115 5.43 -0.64 -18.53
N GLU A 116 6.01 0.35 -19.19
CA GLU A 116 5.46 0.87 -20.46
C GLU A 116 6.05 0.22 -21.69
N ASN A 117 7.08 -0.59 -21.49
CA ASN A 117 7.79 -1.19 -22.60
C ASN A 117 7.19 -2.58 -22.89
N ASN A 118 7.78 -3.31 -23.82
CA ASN A 118 7.38 -4.68 -24.15
C ASN A 118 8.56 -5.65 -23.98
N SER A 119 9.52 -5.29 -23.12
CA SER A 119 10.71 -6.13 -22.87
C SER A 119 10.40 -7.07 -21.73
N GLU A 120 10.08 -8.30 -22.11
CA GLU A 120 9.74 -9.36 -21.17
C GLU A 120 10.91 -9.66 -20.22
N ARG A 121 10.64 -9.69 -18.92
CA ARG A 121 11.59 -10.18 -17.91
C ARG A 121 11.72 -11.70 -18.00
N ASP A 122 12.74 -12.26 -17.34
CA ASP A 122 13.06 -13.71 -17.38
C ASP A 122 11.83 -14.61 -17.11
N LYS A 123 11.00 -14.22 -16.13
CA LYS A 123 9.73 -14.90 -15.80
C LYS A 123 8.52 -14.03 -16.05
N GLY A 124 8.67 -13.09 -16.96
CA GLY A 124 7.71 -12.07 -17.30
C GLY A 124 6.51 -12.57 -18.09
N ALA A 125 5.72 -11.60 -18.52
CA ALA A 125 4.69 -11.77 -19.52
C ALA A 125 4.31 -10.41 -20.11
N GLU A 126 4.41 -10.31 -21.42
CA GLU A 126 4.09 -9.13 -22.19
C GLU A 126 2.91 -9.38 -23.14
N GLN A 127 2.64 -8.45 -24.05
CA GLN A 127 1.56 -8.50 -25.03
C GLN A 127 1.39 -9.87 -25.72
N GLY A 128 2.48 -10.57 -26.04
CA GLY A 128 2.43 -11.88 -26.68
C GLY A 128 1.70 -12.95 -25.85
N TYR A 129 1.93 -12.96 -24.54
CA TYR A 129 1.25 -13.88 -23.61
C TYR A 129 -0.24 -13.55 -23.50
N TYR A 130 -0.59 -12.28 -23.30
CA TYR A 130 -1.98 -11.85 -23.03
C TYR A 130 -2.88 -11.95 -24.27
N ARG A 131 -2.34 -11.65 -25.47
CA ARG A 131 -3.06 -11.86 -26.75
C ARG A 131 -3.27 -13.33 -27.10
N GLY A 132 -2.54 -14.23 -26.45
CA GLY A 132 -2.76 -15.67 -26.55
C GLY A 132 -3.85 -16.22 -25.61
N GLN A 133 -4.39 -15.40 -24.70
CA GLN A 133 -5.46 -15.82 -23.79
C GLN A 133 -6.82 -15.91 -24.50
N ASN A 134 -7.81 -16.51 -23.83
CA ASN A 134 -9.17 -16.59 -24.33
C ASN A 134 -10.18 -16.05 -23.31
N PRO A 135 -10.83 -14.89 -23.58
CA PRO A 135 -10.62 -14.03 -24.75
C PRO A 135 -9.24 -13.37 -24.74
N PRO A 136 -8.68 -12.99 -25.89
CA PRO A 136 -7.41 -12.28 -25.95
C PRO A 136 -7.55 -10.86 -25.41
N TYR A 137 -6.52 -10.37 -24.73
CA TYR A 137 -6.45 -8.99 -24.24
C TYR A 137 -5.01 -8.47 -24.27
N ASP A 138 -4.85 -7.16 -24.11
CA ASP A 138 -3.53 -6.50 -24.06
C ASP A 138 -3.05 -6.39 -22.60
N ALA A 139 -1.73 -6.43 -22.41
CA ALA A 139 -1.14 -5.94 -21.16
C ALA A 139 -1.42 -4.44 -21.02
N ALA A 140 -1.66 -4.00 -19.78
CA ALA A 140 -1.99 -2.60 -19.50
C ALA A 140 -0.84 -1.63 -19.87
N ASN A 141 0.41 -2.09 -19.74
CA ASN A 141 1.63 -1.30 -19.88
C ASN A 141 1.58 0.02 -19.08
N GLY A 142 1.09 -0.07 -17.85
CA GLY A 142 0.78 1.09 -17.03
C GLY A 142 0.27 0.74 -15.63
N PRO A 143 0.06 1.76 -14.78
CA PRO A 143 -0.39 1.55 -13.42
C PRO A 143 -1.78 0.90 -13.38
N LEU A 144 -1.97 -0.03 -12.45
CA LEU A 144 -3.30 -0.55 -12.11
C LEU A 144 -4.17 0.59 -11.58
N MET A 145 -5.40 0.68 -12.07
CA MET A 145 -6.43 1.53 -11.52
C MET A 145 -7.10 0.85 -10.32
N PHE A 146 -7.37 -0.45 -10.42
CA PHE A 146 -8.03 -1.28 -9.42
C PHE A 146 -7.16 -2.46 -9.02
N VAL A 147 -7.24 -2.89 -7.76
CA VAL A 147 -6.48 -4.06 -7.28
C VAL A 147 -6.96 -5.34 -7.98
N GLU A 148 -8.24 -5.38 -8.34
CA GLU A 148 -8.88 -6.48 -9.06
C GLU A 148 -8.28 -6.71 -10.46
N GLU A 149 -7.59 -5.74 -11.06
CA GLU A 149 -6.86 -5.96 -12.31
C GLU A 149 -5.76 -7.02 -12.17
N LEU A 150 -5.31 -7.31 -10.94
CA LEU A 150 -4.39 -8.42 -10.69
C LEU A 150 -4.95 -9.77 -11.15
N PHE A 151 -6.27 -9.96 -11.25
CA PHE A 151 -6.84 -11.19 -11.82
C PHE A 151 -6.50 -11.39 -13.31
N LEU A 152 -6.07 -10.35 -14.01
CA LEU A 152 -5.65 -10.41 -15.42
C LEU A 152 -4.14 -10.65 -15.58
N VAL A 153 -3.37 -10.49 -14.51
CA VAL A 153 -1.91 -10.65 -14.54
C VAL A 153 -1.55 -12.13 -14.42
N LYS A 154 -0.64 -12.61 -15.26
CA LYS A 154 -0.18 -14.01 -15.26
C LYS A 154 0.25 -14.44 -13.85
N GLY A 155 -0.25 -15.58 -13.39
CA GLY A 155 0.12 -16.18 -12.10
C GLY A 155 -0.63 -15.66 -10.87
N TRP A 156 -1.32 -14.52 -10.96
CA TRP A 156 -2.06 -13.91 -9.84
C TRP A 156 -3.43 -14.58 -9.64
N SER A 157 -3.39 -15.77 -9.05
CA SER A 157 -4.56 -16.62 -8.88
C SER A 157 -5.59 -16.10 -7.87
N ARG A 158 -6.82 -16.60 -7.98
CA ARG A 158 -7.87 -16.39 -6.97
C ARG A 158 -7.45 -16.86 -5.58
N LYS A 159 -6.72 -17.97 -5.49
CA LYS A 159 -6.18 -18.51 -4.24
C LYS A 159 -5.23 -17.50 -3.57
N LEU A 160 -4.34 -16.86 -4.33
CA LEU A 160 -3.45 -15.83 -3.81
C LEU A 160 -4.22 -14.56 -3.39
N LEU A 161 -5.08 -14.06 -4.27
CA LEU A 161 -5.75 -12.78 -4.09
C LEU A 161 -6.82 -12.83 -2.98
N LEU A 162 -7.66 -13.87 -2.97
CA LEU A 162 -8.80 -13.99 -2.05
C LEU A 162 -8.60 -15.00 -0.93
N GLY A 163 -7.57 -15.84 -1.02
CA GLY A 163 -7.33 -16.92 -0.06
C GLY A 163 -8.12 -18.19 -0.37
N ASP A 164 -7.90 -19.20 0.45
CA ASP A 164 -8.65 -20.45 0.50
C ASP A 164 -8.77 -20.94 1.97
N LYS A 165 -8.97 -22.25 2.20
CA LYS A 165 -9.09 -22.80 3.55
C LYS A 165 -7.77 -22.78 4.33
N GLU A 166 -6.64 -22.75 3.64
CA GLU A 166 -5.30 -22.90 4.20
C GLU A 166 -4.52 -21.58 4.17
N HIS A 167 -4.84 -20.70 3.21
CA HIS A 167 -4.10 -19.48 2.94
C HIS A 167 -5.01 -18.25 3.06
N ALA A 168 -4.47 -17.18 3.64
CA ALA A 168 -5.09 -15.87 3.60
C ALA A 168 -5.07 -15.27 2.19
N GLY A 169 -5.96 -14.32 1.91
CA GLY A 169 -5.94 -13.52 0.68
C GLY A 169 -5.12 -12.25 0.82
N ILE A 170 -4.32 -11.90 -0.20
CA ILE A 170 -3.49 -10.68 -0.16
C ILE A 170 -4.28 -9.40 -0.46
N ILE A 171 -5.46 -9.47 -1.08
CA ILE A 171 -6.16 -8.28 -1.62
C ILE A 171 -6.40 -7.18 -0.59
N GLY A 172 -6.66 -7.55 0.68
CA GLY A 172 -6.87 -6.61 1.77
C GLY A 172 -5.62 -5.83 2.22
N TYR A 173 -4.44 -6.29 1.79
CA TYR A 173 -3.13 -5.70 2.09
C TYR A 173 -2.62 -4.76 0.99
N LEU A 174 -3.34 -4.67 -0.14
CA LEU A 174 -2.90 -3.94 -1.33
C LEU A 174 -3.66 -2.63 -1.52
N THR A 175 -3.02 -1.71 -2.25
CA THR A 175 -3.64 -0.48 -2.76
C THR A 175 -3.03 -0.12 -4.11
N THR A 176 -3.85 0.42 -5.02
CA THR A 176 -3.39 1.08 -6.25
C THR A 176 -3.13 2.58 -6.03
N ALA A 177 -3.64 3.14 -4.92
CA ALA A 177 -3.43 4.53 -4.55
C ALA A 177 -2.08 4.73 -3.85
N GLY A 178 -1.43 5.85 -4.16
CA GLY A 178 -0.08 6.18 -3.71
C GLY A 178 0.96 5.97 -4.82
N GLU A 179 2.06 6.71 -4.76
CA GLU A 179 3.08 6.74 -5.83
C GLU A 179 4.52 6.59 -5.31
N ASP A 180 4.74 6.57 -4.00
CA ASP A 180 6.07 6.58 -3.40
C ASP A 180 6.51 5.23 -2.83
N GLY A 181 5.59 4.26 -2.80
CA GLY A 181 5.83 2.91 -2.30
C GLY A 181 6.07 2.83 -0.79
N LYS A 182 5.84 3.93 -0.06
CA LYS A 182 6.03 3.94 1.38
C LYS A 182 4.82 3.39 2.11
N ILE A 183 5.08 2.73 3.23
CA ILE A 183 4.08 2.19 4.14
C ILE A 183 4.00 3.12 5.36
N ASN A 184 2.80 3.62 5.68
CA ASN A 184 2.54 4.30 6.93
C ASN A 184 2.59 3.29 8.08
N ILE A 185 3.67 3.30 8.86
CA ILE A 185 3.85 2.36 9.97
C ILE A 185 2.90 2.62 11.15
N ASN A 186 2.21 3.76 11.18
CA ASN A 186 1.20 4.05 12.21
C ASN A 186 -0.11 3.27 11.96
N THR A 187 -0.36 2.84 10.73
CA THR A 187 -1.62 2.18 10.32
C THR A 187 -1.41 0.84 9.61
N ALA A 188 -0.15 0.50 9.28
CA ALA A 188 0.20 -0.74 8.60
C ALA A 188 -0.27 -1.99 9.36
N PRO A 189 -0.82 -3.01 8.67
CA PRO A 189 -1.19 -4.27 9.31
C PRO A 189 0.06 -5.07 9.69
N ALA A 190 -0.08 -6.00 10.64
CA ALA A 190 1.02 -6.79 11.21
C ALA A 190 1.91 -7.45 10.13
N LEU A 191 1.31 -8.11 9.13
CA LEU A 191 2.08 -8.78 8.07
C LEU A 191 2.93 -7.82 7.23
N LEU A 192 2.49 -6.57 7.05
CA LEU A 192 3.32 -5.58 6.35
C LEU A 192 4.43 -5.00 7.24
N LEU A 193 4.19 -4.88 8.54
CA LEU A 193 5.26 -4.55 9.50
C LEU A 193 6.34 -5.65 9.51
N GLN A 194 5.92 -6.91 9.52
CA GLN A 194 6.83 -8.06 9.42
C GLN A 194 7.64 -8.01 8.12
N ALA A 195 7.01 -7.66 6.99
CA ALA A 195 7.70 -7.58 5.71
C ALA A 195 8.74 -6.44 5.61
N LEU A 196 8.83 -5.50 6.57
CA LEU A 196 9.81 -4.40 6.52
C LEU A 196 11.25 -4.83 6.81
N SER A 197 11.48 -5.98 7.46
CA SER A 197 12.81 -6.55 7.72
C SER A 197 12.76 -8.08 7.76
N SER A 198 13.86 -8.75 7.42
CA SER A 198 13.98 -10.22 7.60
C SER A 198 13.93 -10.65 9.06
N ASP A 199 14.34 -9.76 9.95
CA ASP A 199 14.51 -10.05 11.38
C ASP A 199 13.25 -9.71 12.20
N MET A 200 12.18 -9.27 11.54
CA MET A 200 10.89 -9.02 12.20
C MET A 200 10.16 -10.34 12.45
N THR A 201 9.59 -10.47 13.65
CA THR A 201 8.74 -11.60 14.04
C THR A 201 7.29 -11.14 14.23
N GLU A 202 6.39 -12.11 14.43
CA GLU A 202 4.99 -11.83 14.77
C GLU A 202 4.88 -11.05 16.09
N ASP A 203 5.64 -11.45 17.11
CA ASP A 203 5.69 -10.79 18.42
C ASP A 203 6.20 -9.35 18.31
N LEU A 204 7.31 -9.12 17.58
CA LEU A 204 7.81 -7.76 17.38
C LEU A 204 6.81 -6.88 16.65
N ALA A 205 6.07 -7.43 15.67
CA ALA A 205 5.01 -6.69 15.01
C ALA A 205 3.83 -6.40 15.94
N ALA A 206 3.50 -7.31 16.85
CA ALA A 206 2.49 -7.09 17.89
C ALA A 206 2.92 -5.99 18.86
N ASP A 207 4.18 -5.98 19.32
CA ASP A 207 4.73 -4.93 20.19
C ASP A 207 4.65 -3.54 19.53
N LEU A 208 4.95 -3.45 18.23
CA LEU A 208 4.80 -2.20 17.47
C LEU A 208 3.33 -1.75 17.41
N ILE A 209 2.39 -2.69 17.24
CA ILE A 209 0.96 -2.40 17.20
C ILE A 209 0.46 -1.96 18.57
N GLU A 210 0.86 -2.63 19.64
CA GLU A 210 0.52 -2.25 21.01
C GLU A 210 1.04 -0.85 21.32
N PHE A 211 2.32 -0.59 21.04
CA PHE A 211 2.94 0.71 21.27
C PHE A 211 2.20 1.86 20.59
N ARG A 212 1.83 1.70 19.31
CA ARG A 212 1.12 2.73 18.55
C ARG A 212 -0.39 2.81 18.86
N SER A 213 -0.92 1.86 19.63
CA SER A 213 -2.31 1.85 20.08
C SER A 213 -2.50 2.47 21.47
N ASP A 214 -1.40 2.75 22.19
CA ASP A 214 -1.43 3.57 23.40
C ASP A 214 -1.36 5.07 23.05
N GLU A 215 -2.43 5.81 23.39
CA GLU A 215 -2.55 7.24 23.11
C GLU A 215 -1.43 8.07 23.75
N LYS A 216 -0.83 7.60 24.86
CA LYS A 216 0.34 8.25 25.49
C LYS A 216 1.55 8.31 24.55
N ASN A 217 1.61 7.45 23.53
CA ASN A 217 2.67 7.44 22.54
C ASN A 217 2.36 8.28 21.30
N LYS A 218 1.16 8.88 21.17
CA LYS A 218 0.71 9.61 19.96
C LYS A 218 1.75 10.61 19.44
N ASP A 219 2.38 11.38 20.33
CA ASP A 219 3.40 12.36 19.94
C ASP A 219 4.66 11.73 19.34
N ARG A 220 5.02 10.51 19.76
CA ARG A 220 6.18 9.79 19.23
C ARG A 220 5.93 9.30 17.80
N LEU A 221 4.68 8.98 17.46
CA LEU A 221 4.26 8.47 16.16
C LEU A 221 4.45 9.49 15.00
N LYS A 222 4.78 10.74 15.32
CA LYS A 222 5.24 11.76 14.37
C LYS A 222 6.47 11.32 13.60
N ASN A 223 7.41 10.66 14.27
CA ASN A 223 8.72 10.33 13.71
C ASN A 223 8.76 8.86 13.25
N PRO A 224 9.07 8.56 11.98
CA PRO A 224 9.15 7.17 11.50
C PRO A 224 10.16 6.28 12.24
N GLY A 225 11.05 6.84 13.06
CA GLY A 225 11.95 6.11 13.95
C GLY A 225 11.35 5.68 15.29
N TRP A 226 10.06 5.95 15.56
CA TRP A 226 9.40 5.63 16.84
C TRP A 226 9.46 4.15 17.19
N TYR A 227 9.51 3.27 16.19
CA TYR A 227 9.57 1.82 16.38
C TYR A 227 10.80 1.39 17.22
N ARG A 228 11.88 2.18 17.21
CA ARG A 228 13.08 1.94 18.04
C ARG A 228 12.92 2.32 19.51
N GLN A 229 11.84 3.01 19.84
CA GLN A 229 11.52 3.43 21.21
C GLN A 229 10.62 2.40 21.92
N VAL A 230 10.19 1.36 21.21
CA VAL A 230 9.45 0.24 21.81
C VAL A 230 10.41 -0.53 22.72
N SER A 231 9.97 -0.79 23.95
CA SER A 231 10.79 -1.47 24.95
C SER A 231 11.19 -2.86 24.45
N GLY A 232 12.48 -3.20 24.56
CA GLY A 232 12.99 -4.50 24.09
C GLY A 232 13.16 -4.64 22.58
N PHE A 233 12.86 -3.60 21.78
CA PHE A 233 12.97 -3.70 20.32
C PHE A 233 14.44 -3.85 19.87
N PRO A 234 14.77 -4.86 19.04
CA PRO A 234 16.17 -5.12 18.66
C PRO A 234 16.82 -3.98 17.85
N GLY A 235 17.98 -3.51 18.29
CA GLY A 235 18.70 -2.39 17.67
C GLY A 235 19.27 -2.68 16.27
N ASN A 236 19.42 -3.94 15.89
CA ASN A 236 19.83 -4.36 14.54
C ASN A 236 18.71 -4.19 13.50
N ILE A 237 17.44 -4.09 13.92
CA ILE A 237 16.31 -3.93 13.00
C ILE A 237 16.22 -2.47 12.55
N ILE A 238 16.61 -2.24 11.30
CA ILE A 238 16.60 -0.91 10.68
C ILE A 238 15.65 -0.91 9.50
N PHE A 239 14.46 -0.32 9.69
CA PHE A 239 13.55 -0.04 8.58
C PHE A 239 14.17 0.99 7.65
N ALA A 240 14.15 0.68 6.36
CA ALA A 240 14.67 1.59 5.36
C ALA A 240 13.74 2.80 5.23
N LYS A 241 14.27 4.01 5.42
CA LYS A 241 13.53 5.28 5.30
C LYS A 241 12.83 5.49 3.95
N GLU A 242 13.26 4.75 2.93
CA GLU A 242 12.66 4.75 1.60
C GLU A 242 11.38 3.91 1.52
N LEU A 243 11.10 3.03 2.50
CA LEU A 243 9.93 2.16 2.55
C LEU A 243 8.91 2.57 3.62
N ILE A 244 9.26 3.46 4.54
CA ILE A 244 8.38 3.85 5.66
C ILE A 244 8.04 5.34 5.64
N THR A 245 6.85 5.64 6.14
CA THR A 245 6.34 6.98 6.42
C THR A 245 5.48 6.94 7.69
N THR A 246 5.14 8.11 8.21
CA THR A 246 4.12 8.30 9.26
C THR A 246 2.94 9.14 8.74
N SER A 247 3.03 9.65 7.51
CA SER A 247 1.99 10.43 6.85
C SER A 247 1.23 9.56 5.84
N SER A 248 -0.05 9.85 5.69
CA SER A 248 -0.93 9.20 4.73
C SER A 248 -1.30 10.12 3.57
N ASN A 249 -1.66 9.52 2.45
CA ASN A 249 -2.11 10.23 1.26
C ASN A 249 -3.29 9.55 0.58
N ALA A 250 -3.72 8.37 1.03
CA ALA A 250 -4.81 7.64 0.40
C ALA A 250 -5.72 7.04 1.45
N PHE A 251 -7.03 7.19 1.29
CA PHE A 251 -8.04 6.71 2.21
C PHE A 251 -9.17 6.02 1.45
N ARG A 252 -9.62 4.88 1.97
CA ARG A 252 -10.86 4.23 1.54
C ARG A 252 -11.98 4.67 2.46
N ILE A 253 -13.08 5.13 1.89
CA ILE A 253 -14.29 5.49 2.62
C ILE A 253 -15.38 4.49 2.22
N GLN A 254 -15.93 3.78 3.19
CA GLN A 254 -17.08 2.93 3.02
C GLN A 254 -18.25 3.56 3.74
N VAL A 255 -19.33 3.80 3.01
CA VAL A 255 -20.55 4.40 3.51
C VAL A 255 -21.67 3.38 3.37
N THR A 256 -22.48 3.22 4.41
CA THR A 256 -23.75 2.48 4.34
C THR A 256 -24.84 3.33 4.95
N ALA A 257 -25.85 3.66 4.16
CA ALA A 257 -27.01 4.45 4.57
C ALA A 257 -28.23 3.55 4.77
N PHE A 258 -29.02 3.86 5.79
CA PHE A 258 -30.28 3.22 6.12
C PHE A 258 -31.38 4.27 6.25
N LEU A 259 -32.48 4.11 5.51
CA LEU A 259 -33.64 5.00 5.59
C LEU A 259 -34.90 4.22 5.24
N ASP A 260 -35.90 4.25 6.11
CA ASP A 260 -37.21 3.60 5.89
C ASP A 260 -37.12 2.13 5.43
N GLY A 261 -36.19 1.38 6.02
CA GLY A 261 -35.95 -0.03 5.67
C GLY A 261 -35.09 -0.26 4.42
N LEU A 262 -34.74 0.79 3.66
CA LEU A 262 -33.78 0.71 2.56
C LEU A 262 -32.35 0.72 3.09
N ARG A 263 -31.48 -0.05 2.42
CA ARG A 263 -30.03 -0.05 2.64
C ARG A 263 -29.32 0.24 1.33
N ARG A 264 -28.37 1.18 1.33
CA ARG A 264 -27.45 1.43 0.22
C ARG A 264 -26.03 1.52 0.73
N SER A 265 -25.09 0.94 0.00
CA SER A 265 -23.67 1.01 0.34
C SER A 265 -22.88 1.66 -0.79
N GLY A 266 -21.75 2.27 -0.44
CA GLY A 266 -20.85 2.85 -1.42
C GLY A 266 -19.42 2.85 -0.90
N THR A 267 -18.47 2.61 -1.79
CA THR A 267 -17.04 2.63 -1.48
C THR A 267 -16.35 3.65 -2.37
N GLY A 268 -15.58 4.55 -1.76
CA GLY A 268 -14.76 5.54 -2.43
C GLY A 268 -13.29 5.45 -2.05
N ILE A 269 -12.42 5.88 -2.95
CA ILE A 269 -10.99 6.11 -2.66
C ILE A 269 -10.69 7.59 -2.83
N ILE A 270 -10.17 8.22 -1.78
CA ILE A 270 -9.73 9.60 -1.77
C ILE A 270 -8.21 9.65 -1.73
N LEU A 271 -7.61 10.44 -2.61
CA LEU A 271 -6.19 10.78 -2.62
C LEU A 271 -5.99 12.22 -2.13
N ARG A 272 -5.15 12.39 -1.10
CA ARG A 272 -4.64 13.66 -0.62
C ARG A 272 -3.36 13.99 -1.39
N ARG A 273 -3.40 15.01 -2.25
CA ARG A 273 -2.20 15.53 -2.94
C ARG A 273 -1.30 16.28 -1.95
N LYS A 274 -0.04 16.49 -2.33
CA LYS A 274 0.92 17.31 -1.57
C LYS A 274 0.45 18.76 -1.36
N THR A 275 -0.40 19.26 -2.26
CA THR A 275 -1.06 20.58 -2.17
C THR A 275 -2.19 20.62 -1.14
N LYS A 276 -2.46 19.52 -0.43
CA LYS A 276 -3.61 19.29 0.46
C LYS A 276 -4.97 19.18 -0.24
N GLU A 277 -5.00 19.30 -1.56
CA GLU A 277 -6.17 19.00 -2.36
C GLU A 277 -6.58 17.52 -2.19
N GLN A 278 -7.89 17.28 -2.02
CA GLN A 278 -8.47 15.94 -1.92
C GLN A 278 -9.17 15.62 -3.23
N VAL A 279 -8.79 14.49 -3.84
CA VAL A 279 -9.34 14.03 -5.12
C VAL A 279 -10.02 12.69 -4.89
N LEU A 280 -11.29 12.59 -5.28
CA LEU A 280 -12.00 11.31 -5.35
C LEU A 280 -11.50 10.56 -6.59
N LEU A 281 -10.70 9.50 -6.39
CA LEU A 281 -10.17 8.69 -7.48
C LEU A 281 -11.21 7.72 -8.02
N TYR A 282 -12.11 7.27 -7.16
CA TYR A 282 -13.07 6.22 -7.46
C TYR A 282 -14.26 6.30 -6.53
N TRP A 283 -15.44 5.97 -7.06
CA TRP A 283 -16.65 5.73 -6.29
C TRP A 283 -17.46 4.61 -6.94
N LYS A 284 -17.91 3.65 -6.13
CA LYS A 284 -18.83 2.60 -6.54
C LYS A 284 -19.96 2.46 -5.55
N VAL A 285 -21.17 2.33 -6.09
CA VAL A 285 -22.38 2.00 -5.32
C VAL A 285 -22.58 0.48 -5.34
N GLU A 286 -22.99 -0.05 -4.19
CA GLU A 286 -23.29 -1.47 -3.94
C GLU A 286 -24.76 -1.65 -3.51
#